data_AF-A0A939W0C4-F1
#
_entry.id   AF-A0A939W0C4-F1
#
_cell.length_a   1.000
_cell.length_b   1.000
_cell.length_c   1.000
_cell.angle_alpha   90.00
_cell.angle_beta   90.00
_cell.angle_gamma   90.00
#
_symmetry.space_group_name_H-M   'P 1'
#
loop_
_entity.id
_entity.type
_entity.pdbx_description
1 polymer ?
#
loop_
_entity_poly.entity_id
_entity_poly.type
_entity_poly.pdbx_seq_one_letter_code
_entity_poly.pdbx_strand_id
1 'polypeptide(L)'
;MKSGEHYDAHYWRFNMPEELPIYPFCSESVLRREPRRTDWMRHPFLILCGLSSGSLRYIFSNRKIVLQEQEVILIPPGTPYFFESHSTGGCYSKQVLEL
;
A
#
# COMPACT_ATOMS: atom_id res chain seq x y z
N MET A 1 -23.18 11.30 -6.81
CA MET A 1 -22.77 9.90 -7.06
C MET A 1 -22.04 9.41 -5.81
N LYS A 2 -22.65 8.54 -4.99
CA LYS A 2 -21.98 7.99 -3.79
C LYS A 2 -21.08 6.84 -4.26
N SER A 3 -19.83 7.12 -4.62
CA SER A 3 -18.86 6.07 -4.90
C SER A 3 -18.50 5.36 -3.58
N GLY A 4 -18.78 4.06 -3.56
CA GLY A 4 -18.46 3.16 -2.44
C GLY A 4 -16.95 2.99 -2.25
N GLU A 5 -16.58 2.13 -1.30
CA GLU A 5 -15.20 1.66 -1.20
C GLU A 5 -14.71 1.09 -2.54
N HIS A 6 -13.42 1.20 -2.80
CA HIS A 6 -12.81 0.71 -4.03
C HIS A 6 -11.53 -0.06 -3.72
N TYR A 7 -11.33 -1.16 -4.44
CA TYR A 7 -10.09 -1.92 -4.49
C TYR A 7 -9.93 -2.40 -5.92
N ASP A 8 -8.80 -2.10 -6.53
CA ASP A 8 -8.41 -2.55 -7.86
C ASP A 8 -6.94 -2.99 -7.82
N ALA A 9 -6.62 -4.05 -8.54
CA ALA A 9 -5.28 -4.60 -8.64
C ALA A 9 -4.97 -4.97 -10.09
N HIS A 10 -3.85 -4.47 -10.58
CA HIS A 10 -3.36 -4.72 -11.92
C HIS A 10 -2.03 -5.48 -11.87
N TYR A 11 -2.05 -6.71 -12.36
CA TYR A 11 -0.86 -7.56 -12.48
C TYR A 11 -0.19 -7.31 -13.82
N TRP A 12 1.06 -6.90 -13.78
CA TRP A 12 1.83 -6.58 -14.97
C TRP A 12 2.34 -7.85 -15.61
N ARG A 13 2.18 -7.95 -16.93
CA ARG A 13 2.70 -9.06 -17.73
C ARG A 13 3.64 -8.51 -18.78
N PHE A 14 4.92 -8.79 -18.62
CA PHE A 14 5.91 -8.42 -19.61
C PHE A 14 6.22 -9.63 -20.47
N ASN A 15 6.18 -9.43 -21.79
CA ASN A 15 6.74 -10.35 -22.76
C ASN A 15 7.86 -9.61 -23.49
N MET A 16 8.98 -9.42 -22.79
CA MET A 16 10.12 -8.66 -23.26
C MET A 16 11.30 -9.60 -23.48
N PRO A 17 12.11 -9.39 -24.53
CA PRO A 17 13.29 -10.22 -24.79
C PRO A 17 14.46 -9.92 -23.84
N GLU A 18 14.41 -8.81 -23.10
CA GLU A 18 15.49 -8.34 -22.22
C GLU A 18 14.99 -8.17 -20.77
N GLU A 19 15.88 -8.42 -19.80
CA GLU A 19 15.60 -8.20 -18.38
C GLU A 19 15.55 -6.70 -18.04
N LEU A 20 14.52 -6.28 -17.29
CA LEU A 20 14.38 -4.92 -16.82
C LEU A 20 15.12 -4.73 -15.49
N PRO A 21 15.73 -3.55 -15.25
CA PRO A 21 16.40 -3.26 -13.98
C PRO A 21 15.40 -3.16 -12.80
N ILE A 22 14.12 -2.92 -13.08
CA ILE A 22 13.02 -2.91 -12.11
C ILE A 22 11.82 -3.58 -12.80
N TYR A 23 11.21 -4.55 -12.12
CA TYR A 23 10.09 -5.32 -12.65
C TYR A 23 8.85 -5.11 -11.78
N PRO A 24 7.88 -4.25 -12.16
CA PRO A 24 6.66 -4.15 -11.40
C PRO A 24 5.87 -5.46 -11.54
N PHE A 25 5.51 -6.04 -10.40
CA PHE A 25 4.69 -7.24 -10.35
C PHE A 25 3.20 -6.88 -10.35
N CYS A 26 2.81 -6.01 -9.41
CA CYS A 26 1.42 -5.63 -9.19
C CYS A 26 1.33 -4.15 -8.83
N SER A 27 0.29 -3.47 -9.30
CA SER A 27 -0.10 -2.16 -8.79
C SER A 27 -1.53 -2.21 -8.26
N GLU A 28 -1.75 -1.72 -7.04
CA GLU A 28 -3.06 -1.68 -6.40
C GLU A 28 -3.53 -0.25 -6.15
N SER A 29 -4.83 -0.02 -6.23
CA SER A 29 -5.49 1.22 -5.82
C SER A 29 -6.61 0.92 -4.83
N VAL A 30 -6.63 1.62 -3.70
CA VAL A 30 -7.60 1.36 -2.62
C VAL A 30 -8.19 2.67 -2.11
N LEU A 31 -9.53 2.75 -2.08
CA LEU A 31 -10.29 3.77 -1.37
C LEU A 31 -11.09 3.10 -0.25
N ARG A 32 -10.85 3.52 0.99
CA ARG A 32 -11.64 3.11 2.16
C ARG A 32 -12.37 4.29 2.75
N ARG A 33 -13.58 4.03 3.22
CA ARG A 33 -14.37 4.98 4.01
C ARG A 33 -14.63 4.49 5.43
N GLU A 34 -14.36 3.21 5.69
CA GLU A 34 -14.44 2.62 7.01
C GLU A 34 -13.05 2.23 7.55
N PRO A 35 -12.84 2.37 8.87
CA PRO A 35 -11.61 1.91 9.50
C PRO A 35 -11.27 0.45 9.22
N ARG A 36 -10.02 0.18 8.86
CA ARG A 36 -9.53 -1.17 8.61
C ARG A 36 -8.14 -1.36 9.16
N ARG A 37 -7.84 -2.59 9.55
CA ARG A 37 -6.48 -3.08 9.82
C ARG A 37 -6.12 -4.16 8.80
N THR A 38 -4.92 -4.07 8.25
CA THR A 38 -4.33 -5.10 7.39
C THR A 38 -2.98 -5.51 7.94
N ASP A 39 -2.72 -6.81 7.92
CA ASP A 39 -1.52 -7.45 8.46
C ASP A 39 -0.76 -8.14 7.32
N TRP A 40 0.54 -7.87 7.22
CA TRP A 40 1.44 -8.45 6.25
C TRP A 40 2.67 -8.99 6.95
N MET A 41 2.67 -10.30 7.21
CA MET A 41 3.72 -10.94 8.01
C MET A 41 4.99 -11.25 7.21
N ARG A 42 4.87 -11.61 5.92
CA ARG A 42 6.01 -11.86 5.01
C ARG A 42 5.59 -11.61 3.56
N HIS A 43 5.78 -10.38 3.09
CA HIS A 43 5.56 -10.04 1.68
C HIS A 43 6.87 -10.19 0.89
N PRO A 44 6.92 -10.94 -0.24
CA PRO A 44 8.18 -11.21 -0.93
C PRO A 44 8.68 -10.04 -1.78
N PHE A 45 7.83 -9.06 -2.07
CA PHE A 45 8.13 -7.91 -2.93
C PHE A 45 8.62 -6.70 -2.13
N LEU A 46 9.34 -5.81 -2.81
CA LEU A 46 9.60 -4.46 -2.35
C LEU A 46 8.32 -3.65 -2.55
N ILE A 47 7.82 -3.00 -1.50
CA ILE A 47 6.53 -2.30 -1.54
C ILE A 47 6.75 -0.80 -1.52
N LEU A 48 6.26 -0.11 -2.55
CA LEU A 48 6.09 1.34 -2.54
C LEU A 48 4.62 1.65 -2.29
N CYS A 49 4.30 2.31 -1.18
CA CYS A 49 2.93 2.66 -0.81
C CYS A 49 2.80 4.16 -0.62
N GLY A 50 1.94 4.81 -1.40
CA GLY A 50 1.66 6.25 -1.32
C GLY A 50 0.21 6.54 -0.95
N LEU A 51 -0.01 7.60 -0.17
CA LEU A 51 -1.35 8.11 0.11
C LEU A 51 -1.70 9.26 -0.82
N SER A 52 -2.82 9.13 -1.52
CA SER A 52 -3.40 10.22 -2.33
C SER A 52 -4.36 11.09 -1.53
N SER A 53 -4.93 10.58 -0.43
CA SER A 53 -5.71 11.35 0.55
C SER A 53 -5.88 10.61 1.87
N GLY A 54 -6.18 11.36 2.93
CA GLY A 54 -6.38 10.84 4.28
C GLY A 54 -5.08 10.48 4.98
N SER A 55 -5.17 9.65 6.00
CA SER A 55 -4.02 9.28 6.83
C SER A 55 -4.10 7.79 7.22
N LEU A 56 -2.95 7.14 7.34
CA LEU A 56 -2.85 5.72 7.65
C LEU A 56 -1.71 5.47 8.63
N ARG A 57 -1.94 4.70 9.69
CA ARG A 57 -0.87 4.32 10.61
C ARG A 57 -0.15 3.09 10.09
N TYR A 58 1.13 3.25 9.82
CA TYR A 58 2.08 2.18 9.56
C TYR A 58 2.73 1.72 10.86
N ILE A 59 2.77 0.40 11.08
CA ILE A 59 3.35 -0.20 12.28
C ILE A 59 4.31 -1.28 11.84
N PHE A 60 5.56 -1.20 12.28
CA PHE A 60 6.58 -2.22 12.03
C PHE A 60 7.44 -2.40 13.27
N SER A 61 7.67 -3.65 13.69
CA SER A 61 8.34 -3.94 14.96
C SER A 61 7.70 -3.13 16.10
N ASN A 62 8.47 -2.32 16.84
CA ASN A 62 8.00 -1.46 17.92
C ASN A 62 7.78 0.01 17.50
N ARG A 63 7.79 0.30 16.19
CA ARG A 63 7.64 1.67 15.66
C ARG A 63 6.25 1.88 15.07
N LYS A 64 5.74 3.10 15.25
CA LYS A 64 4.46 3.56 14.72
C LYS A 64 4.70 4.87 14.00
N ILE A 65 4.32 4.92 12.73
CA ILE A 65 4.45 6.09 11.86
C ILE A 65 3.07 6.40 11.32
N VAL A 66 2.64 7.66 11.35
CA VAL A 66 1.41 8.07 10.68
C VAL A 66 1.81 8.62 9.32
N LEU A 67 1.39 7.94 8.26
CA LEU A 67 1.51 8.44 6.90
C LEU A 67 0.36 9.41 6.63
N GLN A 68 0.70 10.55 6.06
CA GLN A 68 -0.21 11.60 5.63
C GLN A 68 -0.37 11.59 4.11
N GLU A 69 -1.33 12.37 3.64
CA GLU A 69 -1.52 12.65 2.22
C GLU A 69 -0.19 13.07 1.54
N GLN A 70 0.05 12.57 0.34
CA GLN A 70 1.25 12.76 -0.50
C GLN A 70 2.54 12.17 0.07
N GLU A 71 2.51 11.56 1.26
CA GLU A 71 3.64 10.80 1.75
C GLU A 71 3.70 9.41 1.13
N VAL A 72 4.93 8.95 0.94
CA VAL A 72 5.24 7.64 0.37
C VAL A 72 6.15 6.89 1.33
N ILE A 73 5.89 5.60 1.51
CA ILE A 73 6.76 4.70 2.24
C ILE A 73 7.29 3.61 1.32
N LEU A 74 8.55 3.25 1.53
CA LEU A 74 9.19 2.09 0.94
C LEU A 74 9.37 1.03 2.03
N ILE A 75 8.86 -0.18 1.79
CA ILE A 75 8.92 -1.29 2.73
C ILE A 75 9.76 -2.41 2.10
N PRO A 76 10.90 -2.78 2.70
CA PRO A 76 11.75 -3.84 2.17
C PRO A 76 11.07 -5.21 2.13
N PRO A 77 11.46 -6.09 1.17
CA PRO A 77 11.00 -7.47 1.11
C PRO A 77 11.13 -8.21 2.44
N GLY A 78 10.13 -9.02 2.77
CA GLY A 78 10.09 -9.86 3.97
C GLY A 78 9.89 -9.12 5.28
N THR A 79 9.74 -7.78 5.27
CA THR A 79 9.48 -6.99 6.47
C THR A 79 8.07 -7.24 6.98
N PRO A 80 7.86 -7.68 8.23
CA PRO A 80 6.52 -7.75 8.83
C PRO A 80 6.01 -6.36 9.18
N TYR A 81 4.79 -6.03 8.76
CA TYR A 81 4.17 -4.74 9.07
C TYR A 81 2.64 -4.79 9.11
N PHE A 82 2.05 -3.75 9.67
CA PHE A 82 0.61 -3.52 9.69
C PHE A 82 0.29 -2.12 9.18
N PHE A 83 -0.87 -2.01 8.53
CA PHE A 83 -1.54 -0.73 8.37
C PHE A 83 -2.84 -0.72 9.16
N GLU A 84 -3.16 0.40 9.81
CA GLU A 84 -4.47 0.60 10.43
C GLU A 84 -4.95 2.04 10.26
N SER A 85 -6.27 2.22 10.12
CA SER A 85 -6.91 3.54 10.03
C SER A 85 -7.91 3.87 11.14
N HIS A 86 -8.04 3.02 12.17
CA HIS A 86 -8.94 3.26 13.31
C HIS A 86 -8.55 4.51 14.10
N SER A 87 -7.26 4.83 14.11
CA SER A 87 -6.73 5.98 14.84
C SER A 87 -6.48 7.22 13.99
N THR A 88 -6.77 7.16 12.69
CA THR A 88 -6.41 8.19 11.71
C THR A 88 -7.63 8.72 10.94
N GLY A 89 -8.84 8.47 11.45
CA GLY A 89 -10.10 8.94 10.84
C GLY A 89 -10.78 7.96 9.88
N GLY A 90 -10.21 6.76 9.68
CA GLY A 90 -10.84 5.65 8.94
C GLY A 90 -10.79 5.76 7.41
N CYS A 91 -10.95 6.97 6.87
CA CYS A 91 -10.99 7.24 5.44
C CYS A 91 -9.59 7.48 4.85
N TYR A 92 -9.24 6.75 3.80
CA TYR A 92 -7.98 6.97 3.07
C TYR A 92 -8.09 6.49 1.62
N SER A 93 -7.22 7.04 0.77
CA SER A 93 -6.99 6.57 -0.59
C SER A 93 -5.50 6.31 -0.79
N LYS A 94 -5.13 5.07 -1.13
CA LYS A 94 -3.73 4.66 -1.31
C LYS A 94 -3.48 3.99 -2.65
N GLN A 95 -2.23 4.10 -3.10
CA GLN A 95 -1.69 3.34 -4.21
C GLN A 95 -0.50 2.51 -3.74
N VAL A 96 -0.41 1.30 -4.24
CA VAL A 96 0.68 0.36 -3.93
C VAL A 96 1.32 -0.09 -5.22
N LEU A 97 2.65 -0.16 -5.26
CA LEU A 97 3.41 -0.81 -6.30
C LEU A 97 4.30 -1.87 -5.65
N GLU A 98 4.17 -3.09 -6.16
CA GLU A 98 4.97 -4.25 -5.78
C GLU A 98 6.04 -4.45 -6.84
N LEU A 99 7.30 -4.46 -6.41
CA LEU A 99 8.50 -4.64 -7.24
C LEU A 99 9.26 -5.90 -6.84
#